data_AF-A0A1B6F3V0-F1
#
_entry.id   AF-A0A1B6F3V0-F1
#
_cell.length_a   1.000
_cell.length_b   1.000
_cell.length_c   1.000
_cell.angle_alpha   90.00
_cell.angle_beta   90.00
_cell.angle_gamma   90.00
#
_symmetry.space_group_name_H-M   'P 1'
#
loop_
_entity.id
_entity.type
_entity.pdbx_description
1 polymer ?
#
loop_
_entity_poly.entity_id
_entity_poly.type
_entity_poly.pdbx_seq_one_letter_code
_entity_poly.pdbx_strand_id
1 'polypeptide(L)'
;SGYNPKYPLTPPVPTENGVKYRVGLIHDGDLTNKVSNGTWESQLKTGYLEWRPTAGKVGEVVFEWDEGEPIKFTSHFGYEGRGMELSDLIVYDGRLLSF
;
A
#
# COMPACT_ATOMS: atom_id res chain seq x y z
N SER A 1 6.21 -25.79 -10.64
CA SER A 1 5.70 -24.42 -10.42
C SER A 1 4.64 -24.49 -9.33
N GLY A 2 4.67 -23.58 -8.36
CA GLY A 2 3.71 -23.58 -7.25
C GLY A 2 3.29 -22.15 -6.92
N TYR A 3 1.98 -21.94 -6.82
CA TYR A 3 1.38 -20.69 -6.37
C TYR A 3 1.54 -20.53 -4.86
N ASN A 4 1.86 -19.31 -4.41
CA ASN A 4 1.94 -18.93 -3.01
C ASN A 4 0.64 -18.20 -2.59
N PRO A 5 -0.26 -18.85 -1.83
CA PRO A 5 -1.54 -18.27 -1.41
C PRO A 5 -1.41 -17.29 -0.23
N LYS A 6 -0.20 -16.91 0.19
CA LYS A 6 0.01 -16.07 1.37
C LYS A 6 -0.70 -14.72 1.21
N TYR A 7 -1.71 -14.51 2.04
CA TYR A 7 -2.45 -13.26 2.16
C TYR A 7 -2.97 -13.10 3.59
N PRO A 8 -2.85 -11.91 4.21
CA PRO A 8 -2.00 -10.78 3.79
C PRO A 8 -0.49 -11.11 3.89
N LEU A 9 0.38 -10.24 3.36
CA LEU A 9 1.84 -10.44 3.40
C LEU A 9 2.41 -10.41 4.82
N THR A 10 1.86 -9.55 5.66
CA THR A 10 2.20 -9.46 7.09
C THR A 10 1.07 -10.12 7.87
N PRO A 11 1.37 -11.12 8.73
CA PRO A 11 0.35 -11.75 9.57
C PRO A 11 -0.42 -10.70 10.40
N PRO A 12 -1.76 -10.80 10.50
CA PRO A 12 -2.54 -9.92 11.38
C PRO A 12 -2.12 -10.11 12.85
N VAL A 13 -2.21 -9.01 13.61
CA VAL A 13 -1.83 -8.98 15.03
C VAL A 13 -3.10 -8.84 15.88
N PRO A 14 -3.44 -9.82 16.73
CA PRO A 14 -4.52 -9.68 17.69
C PRO A 14 -4.24 -8.54 18.67
N THR A 15 -5.27 -7.79 19.06
CA THR A 15 -5.20 -6.72 20.06
C THR A 15 -6.29 -6.93 21.11
N GLU A 16 -6.27 -6.12 22.18
CA GLU A 16 -7.34 -6.12 23.18
C GLU A 16 -8.70 -5.71 22.58
N ASN A 17 -8.69 -4.89 21.51
CA ASN A 17 -9.91 -4.34 20.91
C ASN A 17 -10.35 -5.08 19.64
N GLY A 18 -9.52 -5.94 19.05
CA GLY A 18 -9.83 -6.67 17.83
C GLY A 18 -8.60 -7.20 17.11
N VAL A 19 -8.44 -6.84 15.83
CA VAL A 19 -7.34 -7.32 14.97
C VAL A 19 -6.72 -6.16 14.19
N LYS A 20 -5.40 -6.06 14.25
CA LYS A 20 -4.60 -5.05 13.57
C LYS A 20 -3.94 -5.64 12.31
N TYR A 21 -4.06 -4.94 11.19
CA TYR A 21 -3.57 -5.31 9.87
C TYR A 21 -2.58 -4.28 9.35
N ARG A 22 -1.49 -4.72 8.74
CA ARG A 22 -0.57 -3.84 8.00
C ARG A 22 -1.23 -3.39 6.70
N VAL A 23 -1.21 -2.10 6.42
CA VAL A 23 -1.77 -1.51 5.19
C VAL A 23 -0.76 -0.63 4.47
N GLY A 24 -0.95 -0.46 3.16
CA GLY A 24 -0.16 0.41 2.31
C GLY A 24 -1.06 1.18 1.33
N LEU A 25 -0.74 2.44 1.09
CA LEU A 25 -1.39 3.33 0.12
C LEU A 25 -0.36 3.76 -0.91
N ILE A 26 -0.70 3.59 -2.18
CA ILE A 26 0.14 3.97 -3.31
C ILE A 26 -0.30 5.33 -3.85
N HIS A 27 0.66 6.17 -4.23
CA HIS A 27 0.40 7.50 -4.79
C HIS A 27 0.35 7.45 -6.32
N ASP A 28 -0.81 7.76 -6.88
CA ASP A 28 -0.95 8.16 -8.29
C ASP A 28 -0.88 9.68 -8.37
N GLY A 29 0.17 10.20 -8.98
CA GLY A 29 0.40 11.63 -9.11
C GLY A 29 0.03 12.18 -10.50
N ASP A 30 -0.56 11.37 -11.37
CA ASP A 30 -0.78 11.70 -12.79
C ASP A 30 0.49 12.31 -13.44
N LEU A 31 0.40 13.55 -13.91
CA LEU A 31 1.48 14.26 -14.58
C LEU A 31 2.59 14.75 -13.63
N THR A 32 2.38 14.65 -12.32
CA THR A 32 3.33 15.17 -11.31
C THR A 32 4.39 14.16 -10.90
N ASN A 33 4.30 12.91 -11.35
CA ASN A 33 5.29 11.88 -11.03
C ASN A 33 6.66 12.15 -11.67
N LYS A 34 6.76 13.00 -12.71
CA LYS A 34 8.03 13.27 -13.39
C LYS A 34 8.93 14.19 -12.56
N VAL A 35 10.01 13.64 -12.01
CA VAL A 35 10.95 14.36 -11.14
C VAL A 35 12.18 14.88 -11.87
N SER A 36 12.55 14.25 -13.00
CA SER A 36 13.63 14.72 -13.87
C SER A 36 13.47 14.16 -15.29
N ASN A 37 14.39 14.51 -16.20
CA ASN A 37 14.32 14.00 -17.56
C ASN A 37 14.47 12.47 -17.59
N GLY A 38 13.44 11.77 -18.06
CA GLY A 38 13.41 10.31 -18.09
C GLY A 38 13.35 9.64 -16.70
N THR A 39 12.91 10.34 -15.65
CA THR A 39 12.73 9.76 -14.32
C THR A 39 11.39 10.15 -13.72
N TRP A 40 10.67 9.14 -13.24
CA TRP A 40 9.40 9.30 -12.54
C TRP A 40 9.50 8.68 -11.14
N GLU A 41 8.80 9.27 -10.17
CA GLU A 41 8.72 8.85 -8.77
C GLU A 41 7.28 8.55 -8.39
N SER A 42 7.04 7.53 -7.58
CA SER A 42 5.82 7.38 -6.80
C SER A 42 6.19 7.05 -5.35
N GLN A 43 5.18 7.01 -4.48
CA GLN A 43 5.31 6.93 -3.03
C GLN A 43 4.37 5.89 -2.44
N LEU A 44 4.86 5.17 -1.42
CA LEU A 44 4.10 4.20 -0.64
C LEU A 44 4.05 4.67 0.81
N LYS A 45 2.85 5.03 1.28
CA LYS A 45 2.60 5.33 2.69
C LYS A 45 2.11 4.07 3.37
N THR A 46 2.70 3.72 4.51
CA THR A 46 2.34 2.51 5.27
C THR A 46 1.81 2.83 6.64
N GLY A 47 1.04 1.91 7.21
CA GLY A 47 0.47 2.05 8.53
C GLY A 47 -0.28 0.79 8.95
N TYR A 48 -1.17 0.95 9.91
CA TYR A 48 -2.02 -0.11 10.44
C TYR A 48 -3.49 0.29 10.39
N LEU A 49 -4.32 -0.69 10.06
CA LEU A 49 -5.76 -0.65 10.23
C LEU A 49 -6.12 -1.60 11.37
N GLU A 50 -6.80 -1.13 12.40
CA GLU A 50 -7.36 -1.96 13.45
C GLU A 50 -8.89 -2.07 13.29
N TRP A 51 -9.37 -3.29 13.10
CA TRP A 51 -10.81 -3.59 13.12
C TRP A 51 -11.22 -3.96 14.54
N ARG A 52 -12.15 -3.19 15.11
CA ARG A 52 -12.64 -3.33 16.49
C ARG A 52 -14.13 -3.69 16.49
N PRO A 53 -14.48 -4.99 16.44
CA PRO A 53 -15.88 -5.41 16.40
C PRO A 53 -16.57 -5.15 17.74
N THR A 54 -17.81 -4.67 17.71
CA THR A 54 -18.66 -4.53 18.91
C THR A 54 -19.92 -5.36 18.76
N ALA A 55 -20.17 -6.27 19.70
CA ALA A 55 -21.34 -7.15 19.63
C ALA A 55 -22.65 -6.35 19.61
N GLY A 56 -23.51 -6.64 18.61
CA GLY A 56 -24.81 -5.99 18.46
C GLY A 56 -24.75 -4.51 18.02
N LYS A 57 -23.59 -4.00 17.59
CA LYS A 57 -23.40 -2.62 17.12
C LYS A 57 -22.50 -2.60 15.88
N VAL A 58 -22.43 -1.45 15.22
CA VAL A 58 -21.43 -1.19 14.16
C VAL A 58 -20.05 -1.15 14.82
N GLY A 59 -19.10 -1.92 14.29
CA GLY A 59 -17.71 -1.90 14.76
C GLY A 59 -16.96 -0.65 14.32
N GLU A 60 -15.76 -0.46 14.87
CA GLU A 60 -14.90 0.69 14.58
C GLU A 60 -13.71 0.25 13.70
N VAL A 61 -13.29 1.13 12.79
CA VAL A 61 -12.04 1.00 12.04
C VAL A 61 -11.13 2.16 12.44
N VAL A 62 -9.95 1.85 12.97
CA VAL A 62 -8.94 2.85 13.37
C VAL A 62 -7.72 2.75 12.48
N PHE A 63 -7.22 3.90 12.02
CA PHE A 63 -6.00 4.00 11.22
C PHE A 63 -4.88 4.68 12.01
N GLU A 64 -3.69 4.10 11.93
CA GLU A 64 -2.45 4.68 12.43
C GLU A 64 -1.41 4.64 11.30
N TRP A 65 -0.82 5.78 10.97
CA TRP A 65 0.23 5.86 9.95
C TRP A 65 1.60 5.72 10.59
N ASP A 66 2.53 5.10 9.89
CA ASP A 66 3.92 5.12 10.31
C ASP A 66 4.46 6.55 10.34
N GLU A 67 5.33 6.82 11.30
CA GLU A 67 6.06 8.08 11.38
C GLU A 67 7.08 8.21 10.24
N GLY A 68 7.34 9.45 9.83
CA GLY A 68 8.29 9.77 8.78
C GLY A 68 7.68 9.91 7.39
N GLU A 69 8.55 10.12 6.41
CA GLU A 69 8.17 10.32 5.02
C GLU A 69 7.79 9.00 4.33
N PRO A 70 6.85 9.02 3.36
CA PRO A 70 6.52 7.86 2.55
C PRO A 70 7.75 7.27 1.85
N ILE A 71 7.71 5.96 1.61
CA ILE A 71 8.77 5.27 0.86
C ILE A 71 8.68 5.73 -0.59
N LYS A 72 9.74 6.37 -1.09
CA LYS A 72 9.88 6.79 -2.49
C LYS A 72 10.51 5.69 -3.32
N PHE A 73 10.03 5.52 -4.54
CA PHE A 73 10.65 4.64 -5.53
C PHE A 73 10.53 5.27 -6.91
N THR A 74 11.58 5.06 -7.71
CA THR A 74 11.75 5.73 -9.00
C THR A 74 11.89 4.73 -10.13
N SER A 75 11.47 5.12 -11.32
CA SER A 75 11.70 4.37 -12.55
C SER A 75 12.17 5.30 -13.67
N HIS A 76 12.98 4.74 -14.57
CA HIS A 76 13.33 5.36 -15.85
C HIS A 76 12.47 4.87 -17.01
N PHE A 77 11.53 3.96 -16.74
CA PHE A 77 10.57 3.47 -17.71
C PHE A 77 9.34 4.38 -17.73
N GLY A 78 9.04 4.92 -18.90
CA GLY A 78 7.87 5.75 -19.15
C GLY A 78 7.49 5.73 -20.63
N TYR A 79 6.23 6.03 -20.91
CA TYR A 79 5.66 6.10 -22.25
C TYR A 79 5.09 7.50 -22.47
N GLU A 80 5.44 8.14 -23.60
CA GLU A 80 4.97 9.48 -23.96
C GLU A 80 5.14 10.55 -22.85
N GLY A 81 6.21 10.44 -22.06
CA GLY A 81 6.51 11.40 -20.99
C GLY A 81 5.81 11.11 -19.66
N ARG A 82 5.05 10.02 -19.55
CA ARG A 82 4.34 9.56 -18.35
C ARG A 82 4.96 8.27 -17.82
N GLY A 83 4.92 8.08 -16.51
CA GLY A 83 5.49 6.91 -15.84
C GLY A 83 5.21 6.98 -14.35
N MET A 84 5.21 5.81 -13.69
CA MET A 84 4.90 5.69 -12.25
C MET A 84 3.52 6.22 -11.84
N GLU A 85 2.55 6.17 -12.75
CA GLU A 85 1.12 6.41 -12.48
C GLU A 85 0.51 5.10 -11.96
N LEU A 86 0.63 4.90 -10.65
CA LEU A 86 0.30 3.64 -10.00
C LEU A 86 -1.10 3.69 -9.42
N SER A 87 -2.04 3.06 -10.11
CA SER A 87 -3.48 3.13 -9.83
C SER A 87 -3.97 2.09 -8.82
N ASP A 88 -3.25 0.98 -8.68
CA ASP A 88 -3.65 -0.14 -7.81
C ASP A 88 -2.48 -0.69 -6.99
N LEU A 89 -2.80 -1.33 -5.85
CA LEU A 89 -1.84 -2.01 -4.99
C LEU A 89 -2.41 -3.35 -4.51
N ILE A 90 -1.82 -4.47 -4.93
CA ILE A 90 -2.36 -5.81 -4.67
C ILE A 90 -1.29 -6.78 -4.16
N VAL A 91 -1.73 -7.76 -3.38
CA VAL A 91 -0.92 -8.93 -3.02
C VAL A 91 -1.28 -10.08 -3.95
N TYR A 92 -0.30 -10.58 -4.70
CA TYR A 92 -0.48 -11.74 -5.58
C TYR A 92 0.77 -12.63 -5.52
N ASP A 93 0.56 -13.94 -5.42
CA ASP A 93 1.62 -14.94 -5.35
C ASP A 93 2.67 -14.63 -4.26
N GLY A 94 2.20 -14.16 -3.09
CA GLY A 94 3.05 -13.76 -1.97
C GLY A 94 3.94 -12.54 -2.21
N ARG A 95 3.62 -11.69 -3.18
CA ARG A 95 4.34 -10.44 -3.50
C ARG A 95 3.40 -9.24 -3.53
N LEU A 96 3.95 -8.05 -3.25
CA LEU A 96 3.24 -6.78 -3.41
C LEU A 96 3.47 -6.27 -4.84
N LEU A 97 2.40 -6.00 -5.57
CA LEU A 97 2.41 -5.54 -6.95
C LEU A 97 1.61 -4.24 -7.06
N SER A 98 1.98 -3.41 -8.03
CA SER A 98 1.27 -2.18 -8.40
C SER A 98 1.36 -1.96 -9.90
N PHE A 99 0.36 -1.29 -10.48
CA PHE A 99 0.23 -1.06 -11.92
C PHE A 99 -0.58 0.20 -12.24
#